data_AF-E7NBE1-F1
#
_entry.id   AF-E7NBE1-F1
#
_cell.length_a   1.000
_cell.length_b   1.000
_cell.length_c   1.000
_cell.angle_alpha   90.00
_cell.angle_beta   90.00
_cell.angle_gamma   90.00
#
_symmetry.space_group_name_H-M   'P 1'
#
loop_
_entity.id
_entity.type
_entity.pdbx_description
1 polymer ?
#
loop_
_entity_poly.entity_id
_entity_poly.type
_entity_poly.pdbx_seq_one_letter_code
_entity_poly.pdbx_strand_id
1 'polypeptide(L)'
;MRAGRSRRLPSLLMAHAFVVGGEACESERDIRVGGVDSVPSGVFTTLGGSPLAEHSGGLDYVALGHLHRPQELTRPTGPRLVYSGSPLPFSFDEAEGARNSATKSSVLLDLSADGVTGCERIPTPVLHQVRTLTGTMPELLSPAFDDATGAWVRVILQGERPPGALATLKERFPDLLAFQHEAPTRTARERITVTAAADPLRITEDFFDDVCGRAPEPSERGVLRSAYESALASARSER
;
A
#
# COMPACT_ATOMS: atom_id res chain seq x y z
N MET A 1 -9.35 -28.53 33.04
CA MET A 1 -9.22 -27.06 32.91
C MET A 1 -7.97 -26.58 33.64
N ARG A 2 -7.34 -25.46 33.23
CA ARG A 2 -6.14 -24.91 33.89
C ARG A 2 -6.42 -24.58 35.37
N ALA A 3 -7.64 -24.16 35.69
CA ALA A 3 -8.08 -23.83 37.04
C ALA A 3 -7.97 -25.00 38.06
N GLY A 4 -7.91 -26.26 37.60
CA GLY A 4 -7.83 -27.44 38.48
C GLY A 4 -6.42 -27.99 38.70
N ARG A 5 -5.36 -27.32 38.24
CA ARG A 5 -3.97 -27.79 38.39
C ARG A 5 -3.29 -27.09 39.57
N SER A 6 -2.45 -27.82 40.32
CA SER A 6 -1.62 -27.27 41.40
C SER A 6 -0.60 -26.23 40.93
N ARG A 7 -0.26 -26.23 39.63
CA ARG A 7 0.57 -25.22 38.97
C ARG A 7 -0.12 -24.70 37.72
N ARG A 8 -0.29 -23.38 37.63
CA ARG A 8 -0.80 -22.69 36.44
C ARG A 8 0.20 -22.82 35.29
N LEU A 9 -0.29 -23.17 34.10
CA LEU A 9 0.52 -23.27 32.87
C LEU A 9 0.09 -22.13 31.94
N PRO A 10 0.95 -21.24 31.43
CA PRO A 10 0.55 -20.13 30.56
C PRO A 10 -0.17 -20.62 29.29
N SER A 11 -1.17 -19.87 28.80
CA SER A 11 -1.93 -20.21 27.59
C SER A 11 -1.85 -19.09 26.57
N LEU A 12 -1.39 -19.44 25.37
CA LEU A 12 -1.32 -18.55 24.23
C LEU A 12 -2.24 -19.07 23.12
N LEU A 13 -2.82 -18.15 22.35
CA LEU A 13 -3.54 -18.46 21.13
C LEU A 13 -2.87 -17.75 19.94
N MET A 14 -2.82 -18.43 18.79
CA MET A 14 -2.38 -17.82 17.53
C MET A 14 -3.59 -17.71 16.61
N ALA A 15 -3.80 -16.53 16.01
CA ALA A 15 -4.86 -16.31 15.05
C ALA A 15 -4.39 -15.41 13.91
N HIS A 16 -4.89 -15.66 12.71
CA HIS A 16 -4.66 -14.82 11.54
C HIS A 16 -6.01 -14.27 11.09
N ALA A 17 -6.31 -13.04 11.49
CA ALA A 17 -7.61 -12.43 11.27
C ALA A 17 -7.51 -10.91 11.36
N PHE A 18 -8.47 -10.20 10.76
CA PHE A 18 -8.70 -8.80 11.08
C PHE A 18 -9.49 -8.72 12.39
N VAL A 19 -8.89 -8.22 13.46
CA VAL A 19 -9.54 -8.05 14.77
C VAL A 19 -9.92 -6.58 14.97
N VAL A 20 -11.17 -6.33 15.36
CA VAL A 20 -11.71 -4.98 15.58
C VAL A 20 -10.81 -4.18 16.54
N GLY A 21 -10.45 -2.96 16.12
CA GLY A 21 -9.49 -2.09 16.79
C GLY A 21 -8.10 -2.10 16.16
N GLY A 22 -7.84 -3.02 15.22
CA GLY A 22 -6.62 -3.01 14.40
C GLY A 22 -6.67 -2.03 13.24
N GLU A 23 -5.51 -1.47 12.91
CA GLU A 23 -5.30 -0.55 11.79
C GLU A 23 -4.65 -1.26 10.61
N ALA A 24 -5.35 -1.26 9.47
CA ALA A 24 -4.94 -1.88 8.22
C ALA A 24 -3.96 -1.02 7.40
N CYS A 25 -3.19 -1.67 6.53
CA CYS A 25 -2.35 -1.05 5.49
C CYS A 25 -2.65 -1.57 4.08
N GLU A 26 -2.24 -0.81 3.06
CA GLU A 26 -2.54 -1.09 1.64
C GLU A 26 -2.14 -2.49 1.14
N SER A 27 -1.10 -3.10 1.73
CA SER A 27 -0.59 -4.42 1.33
C SER A 27 -1.47 -5.58 1.79
N GLU A 28 -2.42 -5.35 2.69
CA GLU A 28 -3.27 -6.39 3.24
C GLU A 28 -4.35 -6.79 2.24
N ARG A 29 -4.53 -8.11 2.06
CA ARG A 29 -5.58 -8.65 1.19
C ARG A 29 -6.87 -8.81 1.96
N ASP A 30 -7.99 -8.63 1.29
CA ASP A 30 -9.29 -8.97 1.85
C ASP A 30 -9.37 -10.50 2.12
N ILE A 31 -9.55 -10.88 3.38
CA ILE A 31 -9.67 -12.27 3.83
C ILE A 31 -11.10 -12.62 4.28
N ARG A 32 -12.09 -11.83 3.88
CA ARG A 32 -13.50 -12.10 4.19
C ARG A 32 -13.88 -13.53 3.82
N VAL A 33 -14.36 -14.29 4.80
CA VAL A 33 -14.97 -15.61 4.62
C VAL A 33 -16.42 -15.52 5.06
N GLY A 34 -17.35 -15.85 4.16
CA GLY A 34 -18.78 -15.87 4.49
C GLY A 34 -19.38 -14.50 4.86
N GLY A 35 -18.79 -13.40 4.40
CA GLY A 35 -19.27 -12.03 4.66
C GLY A 35 -18.85 -11.44 6.01
N VAL A 36 -18.10 -12.18 6.83
CA VAL A 36 -17.49 -11.65 8.06
C VAL A 36 -16.13 -11.05 7.71
N ASP A 37 -15.98 -9.76 7.98
CA ASP A 37 -14.78 -8.99 7.66
C ASP A 37 -13.86 -8.75 8.87
N SER A 38 -14.35 -9.08 10.06
CA SER A 38 -13.68 -8.74 11.31
C SER A 38 -14.09 -9.66 12.46
N VAL A 39 -13.17 -9.84 13.41
CA VAL A 39 -13.40 -10.57 14.66
C VAL A 39 -13.47 -9.57 15.81
N PRO A 40 -14.56 -9.50 16.58
CA PRO A 40 -14.61 -8.70 17.79
C PRO A 40 -13.56 -9.19 18.78
N SER A 41 -12.72 -8.30 19.32
CA SER A 41 -11.65 -8.70 20.23
C SER A 41 -12.18 -9.46 21.47
N GLY A 42 -13.39 -9.14 21.93
CA GLY A 42 -14.04 -9.82 23.06
C GLY A 42 -14.16 -11.34 22.92
N VAL A 43 -14.16 -11.88 21.69
CA VAL A 43 -14.16 -13.32 21.41
C VAL A 43 -13.01 -14.04 22.12
N PHE A 44 -11.82 -13.43 22.19
CA PHE A 44 -10.66 -14.01 22.86
C PHE A 44 -10.76 -14.00 24.39
N THR A 45 -11.61 -13.14 24.95
CA THR A 45 -11.88 -13.09 26.39
C THR A 45 -12.95 -14.11 26.77
N THR A 46 -14.02 -14.22 25.98
CA THR A 46 -15.13 -15.13 26.23
C THR A 46 -14.92 -16.53 25.65
N LEU A 47 -13.78 -16.78 25.00
CA LEU A 47 -13.49 -18.00 24.24
C LEU A 47 -14.64 -18.38 23.28
N GLY A 48 -15.14 -17.38 22.53
CA GLY A 48 -16.27 -17.56 21.62
C GLY A 48 -17.61 -17.81 22.30
N GLY A 49 -17.79 -17.36 23.56
CA GLY A 49 -19.01 -17.59 24.34
C GLY A 49 -19.10 -18.99 24.93
N SER A 50 -17.99 -19.71 25.03
CA SER A 50 -17.97 -21.06 25.60
C SER A 50 -18.42 -21.03 27.07
N PRO A 51 -19.32 -21.93 27.50
CA PRO A 51 -19.71 -22.03 28.92
C PRO A 51 -18.54 -22.44 29.82
N LEU A 52 -17.45 -22.94 29.22
CA LEU A 52 -16.23 -23.32 29.93
C LEU A 52 -15.27 -22.14 30.12
N ALA A 53 -15.54 -20.96 29.55
CA ALA A 53 -14.62 -19.83 29.55
C ALA A 53 -14.24 -19.38 30.97
N GLU A 54 -15.23 -19.21 31.85
CA GLU A 54 -15.01 -18.79 33.24
C GLU A 54 -14.12 -19.77 34.02
N HIS A 55 -14.26 -21.06 33.74
CA HIS A 55 -13.54 -22.13 34.42
C HIS A 55 -12.22 -22.49 33.72
N SER A 56 -11.96 -21.94 32.53
CA SER A 56 -10.80 -22.30 31.70
C SER A 56 -9.47 -21.77 32.25
N GLY A 57 -9.52 -20.67 33.03
CA GLY A 57 -8.35 -19.89 33.42
C GLY A 57 -7.90 -18.85 32.38
N GLY A 58 -8.67 -18.67 31.28
CA GLY A 58 -8.46 -17.66 30.26
C GLY A 58 -7.22 -17.87 29.37
N LEU A 59 -6.96 -16.88 28.52
CA LEU A 59 -5.72 -16.76 27.74
C LEU A 59 -4.83 -15.69 28.38
N ASP A 60 -3.51 -15.87 28.27
CA ASP A 60 -2.51 -14.91 28.70
C ASP A 60 -2.08 -13.98 27.56
N TYR A 61 -2.04 -14.52 26.33
CA TYR A 61 -1.58 -13.81 25.14
C TYR A 61 -2.27 -14.34 23.88
N VAL A 62 -2.49 -13.44 22.93
CA VAL A 62 -2.96 -13.76 21.59
C VAL A 62 -1.99 -13.18 20.58
N ALA A 63 -1.26 -14.07 19.90
CA ALA A 63 -0.41 -13.72 18.77
C ALA A 63 -1.29 -13.56 17.52
N LEU A 64 -1.47 -12.31 17.09
CA LEU A 64 -2.26 -11.98 15.92
C LEU A 64 -1.34 -11.83 14.70
N GLY A 65 -1.77 -12.41 13.58
CA GLY A 65 -1.26 -12.15 12.24
C GLY A 65 -2.34 -11.56 11.36
N HIS A 66 -1.96 -11.16 10.14
CA HIS A 66 -2.75 -10.49 9.09
C HIS A 66 -2.33 -9.04 8.86
N LEU A 67 -2.28 -8.23 9.92
CA LEU A 67 -1.88 -6.83 9.79
C LEU A 67 -0.36 -6.70 9.70
N HIS A 68 0.13 -5.92 8.73
CA HIS A 68 1.59 -5.77 8.52
C HIS A 68 2.21 -4.65 9.34
N ARG A 69 1.38 -3.75 9.89
CA ARG A 69 1.80 -2.78 10.89
C ARG A 69 1.85 -3.43 12.28
N PRO A 70 3.02 -3.45 12.95
CA PRO A 70 3.13 -3.94 14.32
C PRO A 70 2.29 -3.08 15.28
N GLN A 71 1.39 -3.69 16.05
CA GLN A 71 0.47 -2.98 16.94
C GLN A 71 -0.07 -3.89 18.05
N GLU A 72 -0.46 -3.31 19.19
CA GLU A 72 -1.14 -4.01 20.28
C GLU A 72 -2.53 -3.42 20.44
N LEU A 73 -3.55 -4.29 20.53
CA LEU A 73 -4.93 -3.85 20.72
C LEU A 73 -5.16 -3.58 22.21
N THR A 74 -5.28 -2.29 22.56
CA THR A 74 -5.54 -1.86 23.94
C THR A 74 -6.94 -2.28 24.39
N ARG A 75 -7.03 -2.94 25.55
CA ARG A 75 -8.30 -3.39 26.11
C ARG A 75 -8.30 -3.21 27.63
N PRO A 76 -9.47 -2.95 28.24
CA PRO A 76 -9.57 -2.82 29.69
C PRO A 76 -9.36 -4.16 30.43
N THR A 77 -9.74 -5.28 29.80
CA THR A 77 -9.64 -6.63 30.39
C THR A 77 -9.38 -7.70 29.32
N GLY A 78 -8.86 -8.86 29.75
CA GLY A 78 -8.61 -10.02 28.90
C GLY A 78 -7.13 -10.19 28.51
N PRO A 79 -6.81 -11.15 27.61
CA PRO A 79 -5.44 -11.36 27.15
C PRO A 79 -4.90 -10.14 26.39
N ARG A 80 -3.57 -10.03 26.32
CA ARG A 80 -2.89 -9.14 25.39
C ARG A 80 -3.07 -9.63 23.96
N LEU A 81 -3.41 -8.75 23.03
CA LEU A 81 -3.63 -9.05 21.62
C LEU A 81 -2.62 -8.26 20.80
N VAL A 82 -1.67 -8.96 20.18
CA VAL A 82 -0.53 -8.30 19.56
C VAL A 82 -0.36 -8.77 18.13
N TYR A 83 -0.39 -7.83 17.20
CA TYR A 83 0.15 -8.03 15.87
C TYR A 83 1.65 -7.74 15.89
N SER A 84 2.45 -8.74 15.54
CA SER A 84 3.89 -8.56 15.35
C SER A 84 4.19 -7.69 14.12
N GLY A 85 3.25 -7.58 13.18
CA GLY A 85 3.48 -6.97 11.88
C GLY A 85 4.30 -7.87 10.96
N SER A 86 4.64 -7.34 9.79
CA SER A 86 5.58 -7.97 8.87
C SER A 86 7.03 -7.69 9.28
N PRO A 87 7.99 -8.57 8.91
CA PRO A 87 9.41 -8.31 9.14
C PRO A 87 10.02 -7.32 8.13
N LEU A 88 9.35 -7.10 7.00
CA LEU A 88 9.74 -6.19 5.92
C LEU A 88 8.55 -5.32 5.49
N PRO A 89 8.77 -4.10 4.98
CA PRO A 89 7.69 -3.30 4.41
C PRO A 89 7.12 -3.96 3.16
N PHE A 90 5.79 -4.07 3.07
CA PHE A 90 5.09 -4.67 1.94
C PHE A 90 4.29 -3.68 1.08
N SER A 91 4.08 -2.45 1.56
CA SER A 91 3.58 -1.32 0.77
C SER A 91 4.34 -0.03 1.04
N PHE A 92 4.13 0.96 0.17
CA PHE A 92 4.67 2.31 0.34
C PHE A 92 3.95 3.14 1.40
N ASP A 93 2.79 2.69 1.89
CA ASP A 93 2.11 3.30 3.03
C ASP A 93 2.77 2.91 4.38
N GLU A 94 3.67 1.93 4.36
CA GLU A 94 4.51 1.52 5.49
C GLU A 94 5.89 2.22 5.47
N ALA A 95 6.13 3.11 4.50
CA ALA A 95 7.37 3.87 4.39
C ALA A 95 7.56 4.86 5.55
N GLU A 96 8.80 5.31 5.75
CA GLU A 96 9.07 6.36 6.74
C GLU A 96 8.28 7.64 6.43
N GLY A 97 7.63 8.21 7.45
CA GLY A 97 6.75 9.37 7.31
C GLY A 97 5.36 9.08 6.73
N ALA A 98 5.07 7.85 6.28
CA ALA A 98 3.75 7.46 5.80
C ALA A 98 2.78 7.11 6.95
N ARG A 99 1.49 6.97 6.64
CA ARG A 99 0.42 6.76 7.63
C ARG A 99 0.65 5.51 8.47
N ASN A 100 1.10 4.42 7.85
CA ASN A 100 1.35 3.13 8.50
C ASN A 100 2.83 2.88 8.81
N SER A 101 3.64 3.95 8.90
CA SER A 101 5.04 3.87 9.31
C SER A 101 5.16 3.24 10.70
N ALA A 102 5.99 2.20 10.81
CA ALA A 102 6.34 1.55 12.06
C ALA A 102 7.63 0.75 11.92
N THR A 103 8.43 0.72 12.99
CA THR A 103 9.63 -0.11 13.06
C THR A 103 9.25 -1.59 12.92
N LYS A 104 9.69 -2.20 11.82
CA LYS A 104 9.54 -3.65 11.60
C LYS A 104 10.21 -4.40 12.73
N SER A 105 9.53 -5.39 13.27
CA SER A 105 9.98 -6.09 14.47
C SER A 105 9.42 -7.50 14.56
N SER A 106 10.04 -8.30 15.43
CA SER A 106 9.47 -9.52 15.98
C SER A 106 9.16 -9.31 17.46
N VAL A 107 8.29 -10.14 18.04
CA VAL A 107 7.98 -10.07 19.48
C VAL A 107 8.68 -11.21 20.21
N LEU A 108 9.54 -10.87 21.17
CA LEU A 108 10.11 -11.78 22.14
C LEU A 108 9.18 -11.82 23.36
N LEU A 109 8.70 -13.01 23.72
CA LEU A 109 7.70 -13.21 24.77
C LEU A 109 8.27 -14.10 25.87
N ASP A 110 8.23 -13.61 27.11
CA ASP A 110 8.55 -14.40 28.31
C ASP A 110 7.26 -14.86 28.99
N LEU A 111 7.20 -16.16 29.29
CA LEU A 111 6.04 -16.80 29.89
C LEU A 111 6.42 -17.54 31.17
N SER A 112 5.62 -17.35 32.21
CA SER A 112 5.74 -18.06 33.49
C SER A 112 4.39 -18.63 33.94
N ALA A 113 4.34 -19.22 35.14
CA ALA A 113 3.07 -19.61 35.75
C ALA A 113 2.13 -18.41 35.94
N ASP A 114 2.68 -17.20 36.10
CA ASP A 114 1.92 -15.95 36.28
C ASP A 114 1.39 -15.37 34.95
N GLY A 115 1.72 -15.98 33.81
CA GLY A 115 1.29 -15.54 32.49
C GLY A 115 2.42 -14.90 31.70
N VAL A 116 2.14 -13.78 31.04
CA VAL A 116 3.16 -13.00 30.31
C VAL A 116 3.97 -12.17 31.29
N THR A 117 5.25 -12.49 31.43
CA THR A 117 6.19 -11.76 32.32
C THR A 117 7.06 -10.74 31.59
N GLY A 118 7.17 -10.88 30.27
CA GLY A 118 7.96 -10.02 29.40
C GLY A 118 7.43 -10.05 27.98
N CYS A 119 7.47 -8.92 27.28
CA CYS A 119 7.05 -8.81 25.89
C CYS A 119 7.80 -7.64 25.26
N GLU A 120 8.84 -7.96 24.50
CA GLU A 120 9.73 -6.99 23.88
C GLU A 120 9.59 -7.04 22.35
N ARG A 121 9.63 -5.87 21.71
CA ARG A 121 9.75 -5.79 20.25
C ARG A 121 11.22 -5.74 19.87
N ILE A 122 11.69 -6.76 19.17
CA ILE A 122 13.04 -6.83 18.63
C ILE A 122 13.01 -6.27 17.21
N PRO A 123 13.66 -5.12 16.92
CA PRO A 123 13.67 -4.54 15.59
C PRO A 123 14.30 -5.47 14.54
N THR A 124 13.69 -5.55 13.36
CA THR A 124 14.26 -6.27 12.22
C THR A 124 15.29 -5.37 11.51
N PRO A 125 16.43 -5.92 11.06
CA PRO A 125 17.37 -5.17 10.23
C PRO A 125 16.69 -4.65 8.95
N VAL A 126 16.89 -3.37 8.64
CA VAL A 126 16.35 -2.73 7.42
C VAL A 126 17.39 -2.86 6.31
N LEU A 127 17.21 -3.83 5.42
CA LEU A 127 18.12 -4.04 4.28
C LEU A 127 17.82 -3.11 3.10
N HIS A 128 16.55 -2.77 2.89
CA HIS A 128 16.10 -1.82 1.88
C HIS A 128 15.13 -0.85 2.53
N GLN A 129 15.44 0.44 2.44
CA GLN A 129 14.47 1.47 2.79
C GLN A 129 13.38 1.54 1.72
N VAL A 130 12.17 1.92 2.13
CA VAL A 130 11.06 2.20 1.22
C VAL A 130 10.77 3.69 1.27
N ARG A 131 10.70 4.33 0.11
CA ARG A 131 10.53 5.78 -0.02
C ARG A 131 9.45 6.12 -1.02
N THR A 132 8.62 7.10 -0.68
CA THR A 132 7.76 7.80 -1.64
C THR A 132 8.35 9.17 -1.89
N LEU A 133 8.70 9.44 -3.16
CA LEU A 133 9.23 10.72 -3.61
C LEU A 133 8.15 11.45 -4.38
N THR A 134 7.83 12.66 -3.96
CA THR A 134 6.80 13.48 -4.59
C THR A 134 7.41 14.81 -5.02
N GLY A 135 7.15 15.21 -6.26
CA GLY A 135 7.63 16.50 -6.77
C GLY A 135 7.59 16.59 -8.28
N THR A 136 8.03 17.72 -8.80
CA THR A 136 8.21 17.97 -10.23
C THR A 136 9.44 17.25 -10.79
N MET A 137 9.53 17.14 -12.12
CA MET A 137 10.68 16.48 -12.76
C MET A 137 12.04 17.09 -12.34
N PRO A 138 12.22 18.43 -12.31
CA PRO A 138 13.49 19.02 -11.85
C PRO A 138 13.80 18.72 -10.38
N GLU A 139 12.79 18.73 -9.51
CA GLU A 139 12.98 18.43 -8.07
C GLU A 139 13.39 16.97 -7.88
N LEU A 140 12.71 16.03 -8.54
CA LEU A 140 12.98 14.59 -8.47
C LEU A 140 14.37 14.21 -9.01
N LEU A 141 14.92 14.98 -9.94
CA LEU A 141 16.27 14.79 -10.48
C LEU A 141 17.34 15.58 -9.71
N SER A 142 16.94 16.41 -8.75
CA SER A 142 17.88 17.21 -7.96
C SER A 142 18.59 16.38 -6.88
N PRO A 143 19.66 16.93 -6.27
CA PRO A 143 20.33 16.32 -5.12
C PRO A 143 19.44 16.14 -3.88
N ALA A 144 18.25 16.75 -3.83
CA ALA A 144 17.33 16.66 -2.68
C ALA A 144 16.91 15.23 -2.34
N PHE A 145 17.06 14.29 -3.28
CA PHE A 145 16.71 12.87 -3.12
C PHE A 145 17.91 11.93 -3.29
N ASP A 146 19.14 12.43 -3.13
CA ASP A 146 20.35 11.57 -3.20
C ASP A 146 20.31 10.43 -2.16
N ASP A 147 19.70 10.69 -1.00
CA ASP A 147 19.53 9.74 0.11
C ASP A 147 18.56 8.58 -0.21
N ALA A 148 17.74 8.71 -1.25
CA ALA A 148 16.83 7.66 -1.71
C ALA A 148 17.51 6.69 -2.70
N THR A 149 18.77 6.93 -3.08
CA THR A 149 19.51 6.03 -3.99
C THR A 149 19.77 4.69 -3.30
N GLY A 150 19.29 3.58 -3.89
CA GLY A 150 19.36 2.24 -3.33
C GLY A 150 18.19 1.85 -2.41
N ALA A 151 17.24 2.76 -2.21
CA ALA A 151 15.95 2.46 -1.61
C ALA A 151 14.97 1.91 -2.65
N TRP A 152 13.96 1.17 -2.22
CA TRP A 152 12.78 0.90 -3.05
C TRP A 152 11.93 2.16 -3.14
N VAL A 153 11.75 2.66 -4.37
CA VAL A 153 11.17 3.98 -4.60
C VAL A 153 9.81 3.88 -5.28
N ARG A 154 8.85 4.65 -4.77
CA ARG A 154 7.65 5.10 -5.48
C ARG A 154 7.85 6.56 -5.84
N VAL A 155 7.67 6.91 -7.11
CA VAL A 155 7.64 8.31 -7.55
C VAL A 155 6.20 8.74 -7.81
N ILE A 156 5.83 9.89 -7.26
CA ILE A 156 4.62 10.64 -7.58
C ILE A 156 5.08 11.93 -8.29
N LEU A 157 5.08 11.88 -9.62
CA LEU A 157 5.43 13.05 -10.44
C LEU A 157 4.28 14.05 -10.40
N GLN A 158 4.58 15.30 -10.10
CA GLN A 158 3.62 16.40 -10.11
C GLN A 158 3.90 17.33 -11.29
N GLY A 159 2.82 17.85 -11.90
CA GLY A 159 2.93 18.83 -12.98
C GLY A 159 3.16 18.20 -14.35
N GLU A 160 4.07 18.79 -15.14
CA GLU A 160 4.33 18.32 -16.51
C GLU A 160 5.04 16.96 -16.50
N ARG A 161 4.61 16.06 -17.40
CA ARG A 161 5.27 14.78 -17.64
C ARG A 161 5.99 14.82 -18.99
N PRO A 162 7.30 15.09 -19.02
CA PRO A 162 8.03 15.11 -20.27
C PRO A 162 8.08 13.71 -20.91
N PRO A 163 8.22 13.62 -22.24
CA PRO A 163 8.49 12.36 -22.91
C PRO A 163 9.71 11.66 -22.28
N GLY A 164 9.59 10.36 -22.03
CA GLY A 164 10.68 9.58 -21.42
C GLY A 164 10.84 9.75 -19.90
N ALA A 165 9.99 10.50 -19.20
CA ALA A 165 10.11 10.74 -17.75
C ALA A 165 10.39 9.49 -16.91
N LEU A 166 9.68 8.37 -17.17
CA LEU A 166 9.91 7.11 -16.44
C LEU A 166 11.30 6.51 -16.72
N ALA A 167 11.81 6.62 -17.95
CA ALA A 167 13.13 6.12 -18.31
C ALA A 167 14.22 6.93 -17.58
N THR A 168 14.13 8.26 -17.63
CA THR A 168 15.04 9.17 -16.91
C THR A 168 14.98 8.94 -15.39
N LEU A 169 13.79 8.73 -14.83
CA LEU A 169 13.63 8.41 -13.41
C LEU A 169 14.22 7.05 -13.04
N LYS A 170 14.15 6.04 -13.93
CA LYS A 170 14.78 4.74 -13.70
C LYS A 170 16.30 4.78 -13.81
N GLU A 171 16.85 5.65 -14.64
CA GLU A 171 18.30 5.90 -14.69
C GLU A 171 18.78 6.50 -13.36
N ARG A 172 17.98 7.42 -12.79
CA ARG A 172 18.28 8.05 -11.50
C ARG A 172 18.03 7.14 -10.30
N PHE A 173 16.91 6.42 -10.30
CA PHE A 173 16.47 5.50 -9.24
C PHE A 173 16.29 4.10 -9.84
N PRO A 174 17.36 3.27 -9.89
CA PRO A 174 17.30 1.92 -10.47
C PRO A 174 16.22 1.03 -9.84
N ASP A 175 15.96 1.23 -8.55
CA ASP A 175 14.99 0.49 -7.74
C ASP A 175 13.61 1.19 -7.66
N LEU A 176 13.23 1.94 -8.71
CA LEU A 176 11.88 2.50 -8.85
C LEU A 176 10.88 1.37 -9.13
N LEU A 177 10.04 1.06 -8.13
CA LEU A 177 9.04 -0.01 -8.20
C LEU A 177 7.65 0.49 -8.60
N ALA A 178 7.34 1.76 -8.33
CA ALA A 178 6.04 2.35 -8.63
C ALA A 178 6.19 3.78 -9.18
N PHE A 179 5.36 4.11 -10.17
CA PHE A 179 5.30 5.44 -10.77
C PHE A 179 3.84 5.88 -10.85
N GLN A 180 3.57 7.07 -10.33
CA GLN A 180 2.29 7.77 -10.42
C GLN A 180 2.53 9.16 -10.98
N HIS A 181 1.55 9.70 -11.70
CA HIS A 181 1.59 11.05 -12.22
C HIS A 181 0.32 11.77 -11.80
N GLU A 182 0.49 12.84 -11.04
CA GLU A 182 -0.56 13.77 -10.65
C GLU A 182 -0.52 14.94 -11.65
N ALA A 183 -1.37 14.85 -12.67
CA ALA A 183 -1.54 15.93 -13.63
C ALA A 183 -2.06 17.18 -12.90
N PRO A 184 -1.60 18.38 -13.29
CA PRO A 184 -2.13 19.62 -12.73
C PRO A 184 -3.64 19.67 -12.96
N THR A 185 -4.39 20.13 -11.96
CA THR A 185 -5.84 20.28 -12.03
C THR A 185 -6.19 21.18 -13.21
N ARG A 186 -6.56 20.60 -14.36
CA ARG A 186 -7.01 21.38 -15.52
C ARG A 186 -8.33 22.05 -15.12
N THR A 187 -8.39 23.37 -15.25
CA THR A 187 -9.68 24.07 -15.31
C THR A 187 -10.54 23.38 -16.35
N ALA A 188 -11.76 22.98 -15.97
CA ALA A 188 -12.68 22.27 -16.87
C ALA A 188 -12.85 23.08 -18.16
N ARG A 189 -12.19 22.65 -19.24
CA ARG A 189 -12.40 23.20 -20.58
C ARG A 189 -13.62 22.50 -21.17
N GLU A 190 -14.41 23.27 -21.93
CA GLU A 190 -15.67 22.82 -22.53
C GLU A 190 -15.47 21.50 -23.29
N ARG A 191 -16.36 20.53 -23.05
CA ARG A 191 -16.38 19.25 -23.77
C ARG A 191 -16.44 19.52 -25.27
N ILE A 192 -15.40 19.11 -25.99
CA ILE A 192 -15.38 19.12 -27.46
C ILE A 192 -16.49 18.18 -27.94
N THR A 193 -17.50 18.73 -28.59
CA THR A 193 -18.58 17.92 -29.19
C THR A 193 -18.07 17.34 -30.50
N VAL A 194 -17.65 16.07 -30.47
CA VAL A 194 -17.25 15.33 -31.67
C VAL A 194 -18.50 14.93 -32.45
N THR A 195 -18.65 15.47 -33.66
CA THR A 195 -19.70 15.06 -34.61
C THR A 195 -19.09 14.22 -35.73
N ALA A 196 -19.91 13.46 -36.46
CA ALA A 196 -19.44 12.67 -37.60
C ALA A 196 -18.83 13.50 -38.76
N ALA A 197 -19.02 14.82 -38.74
CA ALA A 197 -18.45 15.76 -39.71
C ALA A 197 -17.09 16.34 -39.27
N ALA A 198 -16.62 16.03 -38.06
CA ALA A 198 -15.35 16.55 -37.56
C ALA A 198 -14.17 15.83 -38.24
N ASP A 199 -13.18 16.62 -38.67
CA ASP A 199 -11.94 16.11 -39.24
C ASP A 199 -11.21 15.24 -38.19
N PRO A 200 -11.01 13.93 -38.43
CA PRO A 200 -10.34 13.04 -37.50
C PRO A 200 -8.93 13.50 -37.14
N LEU A 201 -8.22 14.14 -38.07
CA LEU A 201 -6.90 14.68 -37.80
C LEU A 201 -6.99 15.78 -36.74
N ARG A 202 -7.97 16.68 -36.88
CA ARG A 202 -8.22 17.76 -35.92
C ARG A 202 -8.65 17.23 -34.55
N ILE A 203 -9.48 16.18 -34.50
CA ILE A 203 -9.82 15.50 -33.23
C ILE A 203 -8.56 14.95 -32.56
N THR A 204 -7.64 14.39 -33.34
CA THR A 204 -6.41 13.81 -32.81
C THR A 204 -5.45 14.91 -32.32
N GLU A 205 -5.39 16.05 -33.00
CA GLU A 205 -4.65 17.24 -32.54
C GLU A 205 -5.26 17.85 -31.28
N ASP A 206 -6.59 17.94 -31.21
CA ASP A 206 -7.32 18.42 -30.03
C ASP A 206 -7.11 17.48 -28.83
N PHE A 207 -7.11 16.16 -29.06
CA PHE A 207 -6.77 15.16 -28.06
C PHE A 207 -5.30 15.28 -27.60
N PHE A 208 -4.38 15.54 -28.54
CA PHE A 208 -2.98 15.79 -28.19
C PHE A 208 -2.84 17.01 -27.28
N ASP A 209 -3.50 18.13 -27.61
CA ASP A 209 -3.54 19.31 -26.73
C ASP A 209 -4.20 19.01 -25.38
N ASP A 210 -5.21 18.14 -25.38
CA ASP A 210 -5.87 17.74 -24.14
C ASP A 210 -4.99 16.89 -23.22
N VAL A 211 -4.21 15.97 -23.79
CA VAL A 211 -3.32 15.10 -23.00
C VAL A 211 -2.01 15.81 -22.65
N CYS A 212 -1.44 16.58 -23.58
CA CYS A 212 -0.11 17.18 -23.44
C CYS A 212 -0.14 18.63 -22.93
N GLY A 213 -1.31 19.28 -22.91
CA GLY A 213 -1.44 20.67 -22.43
C GLY A 213 -0.87 21.73 -23.37
N ARG A 214 -0.50 21.33 -24.59
CA ARG A 214 -0.06 22.21 -25.67
C ARG A 214 -0.45 21.65 -27.03
N ALA A 215 -0.61 22.53 -28.01
CA ALA A 215 -0.78 22.12 -29.40
C ALA A 215 0.46 21.31 -29.89
N PRO A 216 0.27 20.32 -30.78
CA PRO A 216 1.36 19.55 -31.35
C PRO A 216 2.30 20.44 -32.19
N GLU A 217 3.59 20.19 -32.09
CA GLU A 217 4.62 20.80 -32.94
C GLU A 217 4.50 20.32 -34.40
N PRO A 218 5.12 21.01 -35.39
CA PRO A 218 5.06 20.58 -36.79
C PRO A 218 5.54 19.15 -37.04
N SER A 219 6.58 18.71 -36.32
CA SER A 219 7.10 17.34 -36.35
C SER A 219 6.08 16.33 -35.83
N GLU A 220 5.45 16.62 -34.69
CA GLU A 220 4.43 15.78 -34.06
C GLU A 220 3.15 15.71 -34.91
N ARG A 221 2.71 16.82 -35.50
CA ARG A 221 1.62 16.83 -36.48
C ARG A 221 1.92 15.93 -37.69
N GLY A 222 3.17 15.92 -38.15
CA GLY A 222 3.62 15.01 -39.21
C GLY A 222 3.45 13.54 -38.81
N VAL A 223 3.83 13.18 -37.59
CA VAL A 223 3.67 11.83 -37.04
C VAL A 223 2.20 11.45 -36.90
N LEU A 224 1.38 12.33 -36.33
CA LEU A 224 -0.07 12.10 -36.16
C LEU A 224 -0.75 11.86 -37.51
N ARG A 225 -0.40 12.63 -38.54
CA ARG A 225 -0.90 12.44 -39.90
C ARG A 225 -0.47 11.12 -40.51
N SER A 226 0.82 10.79 -40.42
CA SER A 226 1.34 9.53 -40.96
C SER A 226 0.67 8.32 -40.30
N ALA A 227 0.46 8.36 -38.98
CA ALA A 227 -0.23 7.32 -38.23
C ALA A 227 -1.70 7.18 -38.67
N TYR A 228 -2.40 8.30 -38.85
CA TYR A 228 -3.79 8.31 -39.31
C TYR A 228 -3.94 7.76 -40.73
N GLU A 229 -3.10 8.21 -41.66
CA GLU A 229 -3.09 7.72 -43.05
C GLU A 229 -2.78 6.23 -43.13
N SER A 230 -1.84 5.75 -42.30
CA SER A 230 -1.48 4.32 -42.21
C SER A 230 -2.64 3.47 -41.68
N ALA A 231 -3.38 3.98 -40.69
CA ALA A 231 -4.57 3.32 -40.15
C ALA A 231 -5.69 3.24 -41.20
N LEU A 232 -5.92 4.32 -41.96
CA LEU A 232 -6.89 4.34 -43.07
C LEU A 232 -6.52 3.36 -44.19
N ALA A 233 -5.24 3.29 -44.56
CA ALA A 233 -4.76 2.37 -45.58
C ALA A 233 -4.96 0.91 -45.16
N SER A 234 -4.66 0.59 -43.89
CA SER A 234 -4.85 -0.76 -43.34
C SER A 234 -6.32 -1.17 -43.34
N ALA A 235 -7.22 -0.29 -42.87
CA ALA A 235 -8.66 -0.56 -42.84
C ALA A 235 -9.30 -0.71 -44.23
N ARG A 236 -8.70 -0.12 -45.27
CA ARG A 236 -9.14 -0.29 -46.67
C ARG A 236 -8.61 -1.59 -47.30
N SER A 237 -7.48 -2.10 -46.84
CA SER A 237 -6.90 -3.36 -47.31
C SER A 237 -7.58 -4.60 -46.72
N GLU A 238 -8.34 -4.45 -45.64
CA GLU A 238 -9.10 -5.53 -44.97
C GLU A 238 -10.56 -5.65 -45.45
N ARG A 239 -11.01 -4.78 -46.37
CA ARG A 239 -12.32 -4.83 -47.03
C ARG A 239 -12.20 -5.33 -48.46
#